data_AF-A0A846D7L3-F1
#
_entry.id   AF-A0A846D7L3-F1
#
_cell.length_a   1.000
_cell.length_b   1.000
_cell.length_c   1.000
_cell.angle_alpha   90.00
_cell.angle_beta   90.00
_cell.angle_gamma   90.00
#
_symmetry.space_group_name_H-M   'P 1'
#
loop_
_entity.id
_entity.type
_entity.pdbx_description
1 polymer ?
#
loop_
_entity_poly.entity_id
_entity_poly.type
_entity_poly.pdbx_seq_one_letter_code
_entity_poly.pdbx_strand_id
1 'polypeptide(L)'
;YREWEQFSTSSPPDQSMVRLIDWERCAWGDPAFDLGTIIASYLGIWLSSLVVDPTIKLEESLRLAVTPLQVLQPSIAALTQAYLTAFTGIESARPNWLKRVVQFTGLALIHQIQAMIYYQKSFDNTGICMLQVAKTLLCRPKQSVPTVFGISESELISNPVIP
;
A
#
# COMPACT_ATOMS: atom_id res chain seq x y z
N TYR A 1 -14.63 -25.54 16.34
CA TYR A 1 -15.31 -24.91 15.19
C TYR A 1 -14.23 -24.41 14.22
N ARG A 2 -13.83 -25.23 13.24
CA ARG A 2 -12.89 -24.88 12.16
C ARG A 2 -13.65 -24.88 10.82
N GLU A 3 -14.66 -24.03 10.71
CA GLU A 3 -15.50 -23.96 9.49
C GLU A 3 -14.79 -23.25 8.32
N TRP A 4 -13.65 -22.59 8.55
CA TRP A 4 -12.90 -21.88 7.51
C TRP A 4 -12.04 -22.79 6.61
N GLU A 5 -11.77 -24.04 7.01
CA GLU A 5 -11.03 -25.02 6.18
C GLU A 5 -11.87 -25.50 4.98
N GLN A 6 -13.20 -25.34 4.99
CA GLN A 6 -14.09 -25.92 3.99
C GLN A 6 -14.32 -25.05 2.73
N PHE A 7 -13.80 -23.82 2.68
CA PHE A 7 -14.02 -22.92 1.54
C PHE A 7 -13.12 -23.16 0.31
N SER A 8 -12.48 -24.32 0.16
CA SER A 8 -11.68 -24.58 -1.05
C SER A 8 -11.67 -26.04 -1.48
N THR A 9 -12.64 -26.43 -2.28
CA THR A 9 -12.51 -27.65 -3.09
C THR A 9 -13.04 -27.48 -4.52
N SER A 10 -13.17 -26.26 -5.04
CA SER A 10 -13.70 -26.06 -6.40
C SER A 10 -13.07 -24.91 -7.19
N SER A 11 -11.77 -24.68 -7.07
CA SER A 11 -11.04 -23.82 -8.00
C SER A 11 -10.14 -24.70 -8.87
N PRO A 12 -10.12 -24.51 -10.21
CA PRO A 12 -9.23 -25.26 -11.09
C PRO A 12 -7.76 -25.02 -10.69
N PRO A 13 -6.87 -26.01 -10.94
CA PRO A 13 -5.50 -26.04 -10.42
C PRO A 13 -4.59 -24.88 -10.87
N ASP A 14 -5.03 -24.04 -11.80
CA ASP A 14 -4.27 -22.90 -12.34
C ASP A 14 -4.63 -21.52 -11.76
N GLN A 15 -5.57 -21.43 -10.82
CA GLN A 15 -5.83 -20.16 -10.13
C GLN A 15 -4.98 -20.04 -8.88
N SER A 16 -3.92 -19.22 -8.96
CA SER A 16 -3.16 -18.73 -7.80
C SER A 16 -4.12 -18.07 -6.80
N MET A 17 -4.53 -18.83 -5.79
CA MET A 17 -5.48 -18.40 -4.78
C MET A 17 -4.75 -17.60 -3.69
N VAL A 18 -5.07 -16.32 -3.59
CA VAL A 18 -4.62 -15.46 -2.48
C VAL A 18 -5.66 -15.52 -1.37
N ARG A 19 -5.22 -15.77 -0.14
CA ARG A 19 -6.09 -15.79 1.05
C ARG A 19 -5.68 -14.70 2.03
N LEU A 20 -6.67 -13.94 2.49
CA LEU A 20 -6.52 -13.01 3.61
C LEU A 20 -6.86 -13.75 4.91
N ILE A 21 -5.87 -13.88 5.78
CA ILE A 21 -5.97 -14.54 7.08
C ILE A 21 -5.77 -13.53 8.20
N ASP A 22 -5.93 -13.99 9.45
CA ASP A 22 -5.63 -13.21 10.66
C ASP A 22 -6.51 -11.96 10.87
N TRP A 23 -7.83 -12.19 10.92
CA TRP A 23 -8.86 -11.15 11.09
C TRP A 23 -9.06 -10.71 12.56
N GLU A 24 -8.13 -11.00 13.47
CA GLU A 24 -8.31 -10.75 14.92
C GLU A 24 -8.53 -9.27 15.27
N ARG A 25 -8.13 -8.35 14.38
CA ARG A 25 -8.27 -6.89 14.54
C ARG A 25 -9.42 -6.29 13.71
N CYS A 26 -10.32 -7.11 13.16
CA CYS A 26 -11.44 -6.60 12.38
C CYS A 26 -12.37 -5.73 13.25
N ALA A 27 -12.68 -4.52 12.77
CA ALA A 27 -13.56 -3.59 13.47
C ALA A 27 -14.26 -2.66 12.48
N TRP A 28 -15.31 -2.00 12.95
CA TRP A 28 -15.94 -0.92 12.18
C TRP A 28 -14.99 0.27 12.09
N GLY A 29 -14.65 0.67 10.86
CA GLY A 29 -13.63 1.70 10.63
C GLY A 29 -13.77 2.42 9.29
N ASP A 30 -12.71 3.13 8.92
CA ASP A 30 -12.61 3.71 7.59
C ASP A 30 -12.08 2.67 6.58
N PRO A 31 -12.82 2.30 5.52
CA PRO A 31 -12.34 1.39 4.48
C PRO A 31 -11.02 1.82 3.84
N ALA A 32 -10.72 3.13 3.81
CA ALA A 32 -9.45 3.64 3.33
C ALA A 32 -8.25 3.18 4.18
N PHE A 33 -8.47 2.83 5.45
CA PHE A 33 -7.42 2.37 6.36
C PHE A 33 -6.87 1.01 5.94
N ASP A 34 -7.75 0.05 5.63
CA ASP A 34 -7.35 -1.30 5.20
C ASP A 34 -6.57 -1.24 3.89
N LEU A 35 -7.11 -0.54 2.89
CA LEU A 35 -6.43 -0.36 1.61
C LEU A 35 -5.10 0.38 1.79
N GLY A 36 -5.08 1.46 2.56
CA GLY A 36 -3.86 2.22 2.83
C GLY A 36 -2.77 1.36 3.48
N THR A 37 -3.14 0.46 4.39
CA THR A 37 -2.24 -0.50 5.06
C THR A 37 -1.68 -1.54 4.10
N ILE A 38 -2.49 -2.07 3.20
CA ILE A 38 -2.03 -3.01 2.17
C ILE A 38 -1.05 -2.31 1.21
N ILE A 39 -1.36 -1.09 0.75
CA ILE A 39 -0.48 -0.30 -0.11
C ILE A 39 0.85 -0.01 0.61
N ALA A 40 0.83 0.30 1.91
CA ALA A 40 2.05 0.52 2.68
C ALA A 40 2.93 -0.74 2.74
N SER A 41 2.34 -1.94 2.65
CA SER A 41 3.09 -3.19 2.57
C SER A 41 3.82 -3.33 1.23
N TYR A 42 3.20 -2.94 0.11
CA TYR A 42 3.87 -2.84 -1.19
C TYR A 42 5.00 -1.80 -1.16
N LEU A 43 4.74 -0.61 -0.61
CA LEU A 43 5.79 0.39 -0.45
C LEU A 43 6.92 -0.10 0.46
N GLY A 44 6.61 -0.91 1.47
CA GLY A 44 7.59 -1.58 2.31
C GLY A 44 8.54 -2.47 1.52
N ILE A 45 8.03 -3.25 0.54
CA ILE A 45 8.87 -4.06 -0.36
C ILE A 45 9.87 -3.16 -1.10
N TRP A 46 9.38 -2.09 -1.74
CA TRP A 46 10.24 -1.13 -2.44
C TRP A 46 11.26 -0.48 -1.51
N LEU A 47 10.82 0.06 -0.37
CA LEU A 47 11.66 0.80 0.58
C LEU A 47 12.71 -0.10 1.25
N SER A 48 12.40 -1.37 1.49
CA SER A 48 13.37 -2.34 2.01
C SER A 48 14.43 -2.75 0.99
N SER A 49 14.18 -2.47 -0.30
CA SER A 49 15.09 -2.80 -1.40
C SER A 49 16.04 -1.66 -1.79
N LEU A 50 16.00 -0.54 -1.06
CA LEU A 50 16.83 0.63 -1.32
C LEU A 50 18.31 0.31 -1.06
N VAL A 51 19.17 0.77 -1.97
CA VAL A 51 20.61 0.84 -1.72
C VAL A 51 20.87 2.13 -0.97
N VAL A 52 21.20 2.00 0.32
CA VAL A 52 21.35 3.16 1.20
C VAL A 52 22.79 3.32 1.62
N ASP A 53 23.39 4.44 1.23
CA ASP A 53 24.75 4.84 1.57
C ASP A 53 24.76 6.32 1.99
N PRO A 54 25.51 6.73 3.03
CA PRO A 54 25.56 8.12 3.49
C PRO A 54 25.99 9.14 2.42
N THR A 55 26.66 8.70 1.36
CA THR A 55 27.12 9.54 0.24
C THR A 55 26.09 9.68 -0.88
N ILE A 56 25.02 8.86 -0.86
CA ILE A 56 23.98 8.83 -1.88
C ILE A 56 22.79 9.70 -1.42
N LYS A 57 22.35 10.63 -2.28
CA LYS A 57 21.14 11.41 -2.03
C LYS A 57 19.90 10.52 -2.05
N LEU A 58 18.87 10.89 -1.30
CA LEU A 58 17.60 10.15 -1.23
C LEU A 58 17.08 9.82 -2.64
N GLU A 59 16.95 10.81 -3.51
CA GLU A 59 16.38 10.63 -4.85
C GLU A 59 17.15 9.59 -5.67
N GLU A 60 18.47 9.51 -5.47
CA GLU A 60 19.30 8.53 -6.15
C GLU A 60 19.19 7.15 -5.51
N SER A 61 19.13 7.06 -4.18
CA SER A 61 18.84 5.80 -3.47
C SER A 61 17.51 5.19 -3.92
N LEU A 62 16.47 6.02 -4.07
CA LEU A 62 15.15 5.61 -4.57
C LEU A 62 15.20 5.03 -6.00
N ARG A 63 16.11 5.53 -6.85
CA ARG A 63 16.31 5.04 -8.23
C ARG A 63 17.14 3.75 -8.30
N LEU A 64 17.96 3.49 -7.28
CA LEU A 64 18.82 2.31 -7.19
C LEU A 64 18.14 1.13 -6.47
N ALA A 65 16.84 1.24 -6.15
CA ALA A 65 16.08 0.18 -5.51
C ALA A 65 16.16 -1.14 -6.31
N VAL A 66 16.53 -2.23 -5.64
CA VAL A 66 16.60 -3.57 -6.26
C VAL A 66 15.23 -4.01 -6.77
N THR A 67 14.16 -3.62 -6.07
CA THR A 67 12.78 -3.77 -6.55
C THR A 67 12.22 -2.39 -6.87
N PRO A 68 12.22 -1.95 -8.15
CA PRO A 68 11.73 -0.63 -8.52
C PRO A 68 10.24 -0.47 -8.23
N LEU A 69 9.84 0.71 -7.76
CA LEU A 69 8.43 1.02 -7.47
C LEU A 69 7.51 0.78 -8.67
N GLN A 70 8.01 1.04 -9.89
CA GLN A 70 7.28 0.86 -11.14
C GLN A 70 6.83 -0.59 -11.39
N VAL A 71 7.51 -1.58 -10.79
CA VAL A 71 7.11 -2.99 -10.89
C VAL A 71 5.94 -3.29 -9.96
N LEU A 72 5.81 -2.55 -8.86
CA LEU A 72 4.73 -2.71 -7.86
C LEU A 72 3.48 -1.87 -8.20
N GLN A 73 3.66 -0.71 -8.83
CA GLN A 73 2.60 0.23 -9.19
C GLN A 73 1.40 -0.41 -9.91
N PRO A 74 1.57 -1.30 -10.91
CA PRO A 74 0.43 -1.97 -11.55
C PRO A 74 -0.43 -2.78 -10.56
N SER A 75 0.20 -3.46 -9.60
CA SER A 75 -0.52 -4.24 -8.59
C SER A 75 -1.25 -3.33 -7.60
N ILE A 76 -0.63 -2.21 -7.20
CA ILE A 76 -1.24 -1.20 -6.32
C ILE A 76 -2.46 -0.56 -6.99
N ALA A 77 -2.33 -0.18 -8.27
CA ALA A 77 -3.42 0.40 -9.07
C ALA A 77 -4.56 -0.60 -9.26
N ALA A 78 -4.25 -1.84 -9.68
CA ALA A 78 -5.24 -2.88 -9.90
C ALA A 78 -6.01 -3.24 -8.61
N LEU A 79 -5.31 -3.35 -7.47
CA LEU A 79 -5.95 -3.56 -6.16
C LEU A 79 -6.93 -2.44 -5.82
N THR A 80 -6.52 -1.20 -6.05
CA THR A 80 -7.34 -0.02 -5.73
C THR A 80 -8.55 0.09 -6.65
N GLN A 81 -8.37 -0.19 -7.94
CA GLN A 81 -9.46 -0.28 -8.91
C GLN A 81 -10.44 -1.40 -8.55
N ALA A 82 -9.96 -2.59 -8.20
CA ALA A 82 -10.81 -3.67 -7.73
C ALA A 82 -11.60 -3.29 -6.46
N TYR A 83 -10.98 -2.52 -5.55
CA TYR A 83 -11.66 -1.98 -4.38
C TYR A 83 -12.81 -1.03 -4.75
N LEU A 84 -12.58 -0.11 -5.70
CA LEU A 84 -13.59 0.81 -6.21
C LEU A 84 -14.73 0.07 -6.94
N THR A 85 -14.40 -0.97 -7.71
CA THR A 85 -15.38 -1.81 -8.41
C THR A 85 -16.24 -2.62 -7.44
N ALA A 86 -15.63 -3.20 -6.39
CA ALA A 86 -16.36 -3.97 -5.39
C ALA A 86 -17.19 -3.08 -4.46
N PHE A 87 -16.71 -1.88 -4.13
CA PHE A 87 -17.42 -0.91 -3.29
C PHE A 87 -17.97 0.25 -4.13
N THR A 88 -18.98 -0.07 -4.95
CA THR A 88 -19.65 0.92 -5.80
C THR A 88 -20.21 2.09 -4.98
N GLY A 89 -19.89 3.33 -5.37
CA GLY A 89 -20.41 4.54 -4.74
C GLY A 89 -19.62 5.07 -3.54
N ILE A 90 -18.48 4.45 -3.19
CA ILE A 90 -17.63 4.90 -2.08
C ILE A 90 -17.16 6.36 -2.26
N GLU A 91 -16.89 6.79 -3.49
CA GLU A 91 -16.47 8.17 -3.78
C GLU A 91 -17.56 9.19 -3.48
N SER A 92 -18.82 8.85 -3.77
CA SER A 92 -19.98 9.69 -3.45
C SER A 92 -20.24 9.71 -1.94
N ALA A 93 -20.12 8.56 -1.27
CA ALA A 93 -20.34 8.43 0.16
C ALA A 93 -19.22 9.05 1.00
N ARG A 94 -17.98 9.06 0.50
CA ARG A 94 -16.79 9.59 1.17
C ARG A 94 -15.97 10.45 0.21
N PRO A 95 -16.30 11.75 0.10
CA PRO A 95 -15.49 12.69 -0.66
C PRO A 95 -14.05 12.69 -0.18
N ASN A 96 -13.09 12.67 -1.11
CA ASN A 96 -11.66 12.54 -0.83
C ASN A 96 -11.22 11.17 -0.28
N TRP A 97 -11.95 10.09 -0.58
CA TRP A 97 -11.55 8.74 -0.17
C TRP A 97 -10.12 8.39 -0.60
N LEU A 98 -9.73 8.65 -1.87
CA LEU A 98 -8.38 8.36 -2.34
C LEU A 98 -7.30 9.15 -1.58
N LYS A 99 -7.59 10.42 -1.25
CA LYS A 99 -6.71 11.22 -0.37
C LYS A 99 -6.52 10.52 0.98
N ARG A 100 -7.58 10.01 1.60
CA ARG A 100 -7.50 9.27 2.87
C ARG A 100 -6.71 7.97 2.72
N VAL A 101 -6.88 7.24 1.62
CA VAL A 101 -6.10 6.02 1.33
C VAL A 101 -4.60 6.35 1.37
N VAL A 102 -4.17 7.38 0.65
CA VAL A 102 -2.76 7.81 0.62
C VAL A 102 -2.28 8.26 2.00
N GLN A 103 -3.10 9.00 2.76
CA GLN A 103 -2.74 9.39 4.13
C GLN A 103 -2.62 8.19 5.07
N PHE A 104 -3.52 7.21 4.96
CA PHE A 104 -3.43 5.98 5.75
C PHE A 104 -2.25 5.10 5.34
N THR A 105 -1.85 5.11 4.06
CA THR A 105 -0.57 4.53 3.63
C THR A 105 0.61 5.18 4.36
N GLY A 106 0.65 6.52 4.41
CA GLY A 106 1.67 7.24 5.17
C GLY A 106 1.65 6.93 6.67
N LEU A 107 0.46 6.85 7.28
CA LEU A 107 0.32 6.46 8.69
C LEU A 107 0.80 5.02 8.95
N ALA A 108 0.47 4.08 8.06
CA ALA A 108 0.90 2.70 8.18
C ALA A 108 2.43 2.57 8.08
N LEU A 109 3.10 3.36 7.23
CA LEU A 109 4.56 3.44 7.23
C LEU A 109 5.12 3.97 8.56
N ILE A 110 4.48 4.96 9.19
CA ILE A 110 4.87 5.40 10.54
C ILE A 110 4.74 4.25 11.56
N HIS A 111 3.65 3.49 11.52
CA HIS A 111 3.49 2.34 12.41
C HIS A 111 4.56 1.27 12.16
N GLN A 112 4.95 1.03 10.91
CA GLN A 112 6.05 0.12 10.57
C GLN A 112 7.39 0.62 11.13
N ILE A 113 7.69 1.92 11.02
CA ILE A 113 8.87 2.53 11.65
C ILE A 113 8.85 2.36 13.17
N GLN A 114 7.70 2.62 13.81
CA GLN A 114 7.57 2.44 15.26
C GLN A 114 7.80 0.98 15.67
N ALA A 115 7.27 0.02 14.92
CA ALA A 115 7.52 -1.40 15.15
C ALA A 115 9.00 -1.74 14.97
N MET A 116 9.67 -1.23 13.94
CA MET A 116 11.11 -1.42 13.72
C MET A 116 11.92 -0.90 14.92
N ILE A 117 11.68 0.35 15.35
CA ILE A 117 12.36 0.94 16.51
C ILE A 117 12.09 0.11 17.78
N TYR A 118 10.84 -0.31 17.99
CA TYR A 118 10.45 -1.01 19.20
C TYR A 118 11.03 -2.42 19.28
N TYR A 119 10.95 -3.20 18.20
CA TYR A 119 11.34 -4.61 18.18
C TYR A 119 12.80 -4.82 17.77
N GLN A 120 13.31 -4.05 16.80
CA GLN A 120 14.67 -4.22 16.26
C GLN A 120 15.68 -3.28 16.93
N LYS A 121 15.23 -2.28 17.70
CA LYS A 121 16.07 -1.26 18.35
C LYS A 121 16.99 -0.51 17.38
N SER A 122 16.57 -0.42 16.12
CA SER A 122 17.30 0.23 15.04
C SER A 122 16.47 1.34 14.41
N PHE A 123 17.16 2.35 13.91
CA PHE A 123 16.62 3.38 13.02
C PHE A 123 17.75 3.84 12.12
N ASP A 124 17.90 3.16 11.00
CA ASP A 124 18.97 3.41 10.04
C ASP A 124 18.52 4.38 8.94
N ASN A 125 19.38 4.57 7.93
CA ASN A 125 19.07 5.44 6.82
C ASN A 125 17.87 4.97 5.99
N THR A 126 17.57 3.66 5.95
CA THR A 126 16.35 3.12 5.34
C THR A 126 15.12 3.59 6.11
N GLY A 127 15.18 3.56 7.45
CA GLY A 127 14.15 4.13 8.33
C GLY A 127 13.93 5.64 8.08
N ILE A 128 15.01 6.41 7.85
CA ILE A 128 14.92 7.83 7.50
C ILE A 128 14.20 8.02 6.15
N CYS A 129 14.57 7.25 5.13
CA CYS A 129 13.91 7.30 3.81
C CYS A 129 12.43 6.97 3.92
N MET A 130 12.08 5.92 4.66
CA MET A 130 10.69 5.53 4.92
C MET A 130 9.91 6.65 5.62
N LEU A 131 10.51 7.35 6.59
CA LEU A 131 9.89 8.47 7.29
C LEU A 131 9.64 9.66 6.34
N GLN A 132 10.58 9.95 5.44
CA GLN A 132 10.44 11.02 4.44
C GLN A 132 9.32 10.72 3.44
N VAL A 133 9.20 9.47 3.00
CA VAL A 133 8.08 9.02 2.17
C VAL A 133 6.77 9.14 2.95
N ALA A 134 6.69 8.60 4.17
CA ALA A 134 5.51 8.67 5.03
C ALA A 134 5.01 10.12 5.23
N LYS A 135 5.93 11.04 5.55
CA LYS A 135 5.64 12.48 5.68
C LYS A 135 5.05 13.05 4.39
N THR A 136 5.60 12.67 3.24
CA THR A 136 5.10 13.16 1.94
C THR A 136 3.69 12.67 1.66
N LEU A 137 3.40 11.39 1.93
CA LEU A 137 2.06 10.82 1.76
C LEU A 137 1.03 11.49 2.70
N LEU A 138 1.41 11.79 3.94
CA LEU A 138 0.54 12.44 4.92
C LEU A 138 0.26 13.92 4.60
N CYS A 139 1.30 14.65 4.20
CA CYS A 139 1.24 16.10 4.02
C CYS A 139 0.90 16.55 2.60
N ARG A 140 1.18 15.73 1.57
CA ARG A 140 0.94 16.04 0.15
C ARG A 140 0.19 14.90 -0.58
N PRO A 141 -0.87 14.32 -0.01
CA PRO A 141 -1.50 13.10 -0.51
C PRO A 141 -1.96 13.17 -1.98
N LYS A 142 -2.56 14.29 -2.39
CA LYS A 142 -3.01 14.48 -3.78
C LYS A 142 -1.86 14.45 -4.78
N GLN A 143 -0.73 15.09 -4.43
CA GLN A 143 0.46 15.14 -5.29
C GLN A 143 1.17 13.79 -5.32
N SER A 144 0.98 12.95 -4.30
CA SER A 144 1.59 11.62 -4.21
C SER A 144 0.85 10.54 -5.01
N VAL A 145 -0.39 10.78 -5.47
CA VAL A 145 -1.17 9.78 -6.21
C VAL A 145 -0.39 9.24 -7.42
N PRO A 146 0.14 10.06 -8.35
CA PRO A 146 0.86 9.52 -9.51
C PRO A 146 2.10 8.70 -9.12
N THR A 147 2.77 9.06 -8.02
CA THR A 147 3.94 8.32 -7.53
C THR A 147 3.55 6.98 -6.90
N VAL A 148 2.46 6.92 -6.14
CA VAL A 148 2.04 5.68 -5.47
C VAL A 148 1.42 4.69 -6.45
N PHE A 149 0.57 5.17 -7.36
CA PHE A 149 -0.23 4.33 -8.25
C PHE A 149 0.37 4.17 -9.66
N GLY A 150 1.35 5.01 -10.05
CA GLY A 150 1.93 5.02 -11.39
C GLY A 150 1.06 5.67 -12.46
N ILE A 151 -0.16 6.07 -12.12
CA ILE A 151 -1.15 6.71 -12.99
C ILE A 151 -1.84 7.87 -12.26
N SER A 152 -2.48 8.77 -12.99
CA SER A 152 -3.23 9.89 -12.40
C SER A 152 -4.46 9.42 -11.61
N GLU A 153 -4.97 10.27 -10.72
CA GLU A 153 -6.24 10.04 -10.00
C GLU A 153 -7.39 9.78 -10.98
N SER A 154 -7.48 10.56 -12.06
CA SER A 154 -8.50 10.37 -13.10
C SER A 154 -8.43 9.00 -13.77
N GLU A 155 -7.23 8.52 -14.11
CA GLU A 155 -7.05 7.21 -14.74
C GLU A 155 -7.34 6.06 -13.78
N LEU A 156 -6.99 6.23 -12.50
CA LEU A 156 -7.27 5.25 -11.45
C LEU A 156 -8.79 5.05 -11.28
N ILE A 157 -9.56 6.13 -11.39
CA ILE A 157 -11.03 6.10 -11.25
C ILE A 157 -11.71 5.66 -12.55
N SER A 158 -11.17 6.03 -13.73
CA SER A 158 -11.83 5.78 -15.01
C SER A 158 -11.61 4.39 -15.60
N ASN A 159 -10.57 3.66 -15.19
CA ASN A 159 -10.26 2.31 -15.66
C ASN A 159 -10.55 1.26 -14.58
N PRO A 160 -11.81 0.83 -14.36
CA PRO A 160 -12.05 -0.34 -13.54
C PRO A 160 -11.38 -1.55 -14.20
N VAL A 161 -10.60 -2.31 -13.44
CA VAL A 161 -10.05 -3.60 -13.89
C VAL A 161 -11.26 -4.45 -14.28
N ILE A 162 -11.37 -4.78 -15.57
CA ILE A 162 -12.38 -5.72 -16.04
C ILE A 162 -11.94 -7.10 -15.53
N PRO A 163 -12.78 -7.81 -14.77
CA PRO A 163 -12.46 -9.15 -14.26
C PRO A 163 -12.26 -10.17 -15.39
#